data_AF-A0A1G6N0B9-F1
#
_entry.id   AF-A0A1G6N0B9-F1
#
_cell.length_a   1.000
_cell.length_b   1.000
_cell.length_c   1.000
_cell.angle_alpha   90.00
_cell.angle_beta   90.00
_cell.angle_gamma   90.00
#
_symmetry.space_group_name_H-M   'P 1'
#
loop_
_entity.id
_entity.type
_entity.pdbx_description
1 polymer ?
#
loop_
_entity_poly.entity_id
_entity_poly.type
_entity_poly.pdbx_seq_one_letter_code
_entity_poly.pdbx_strand_id
1 'polypeptide(L)'
;MNDRMRVLVAVGTTVLLFLGVQLGALALIEPFHESGRQAVENPQNPTNSILYFGVMLIATGLMLAAFKYDLEWLIRLLIVGVSVMISWYVFAELVPALLAPPLAAAVADALAIVVALAVGAALLLYPEWYVIDTTGVVMGAGAAALFGISFGLLPALLLLAVLAVYDAISVYGTEHMLDLAEGVMDLKIPVVLVVPMTLSYSYLADGSTDDVLEDDRETDTSAADGGTEQDIDASAADDAGALDRDALFIGLGDAVIPSILVASAAYFLEAGAISVPLIALNLPALGALVGTIAGLLVLMYMVLKGRPHAGLPLLNGGAIGGYLLGALASGLSIVTALGF
;
A
#
# COMPACT_ATOMS: atom_id res chain seq x y z
N MET A 1 16.20 0.71 -23.91
CA MET A 1 16.08 1.74 -22.85
C MET A 1 17.23 1.55 -21.89
N ASN A 2 18.02 2.58 -21.59
CA ASN A 2 19.18 2.46 -20.68
C ASN A 2 18.72 2.12 -19.25
N ASP A 3 19.50 1.36 -18.48
CA ASP A 3 19.10 0.85 -17.15
C ASP A 3 18.76 1.96 -16.17
N ARG A 4 19.49 3.09 -16.23
CA ARG A 4 19.17 4.28 -15.44
C ARG A 4 17.77 4.84 -15.72
N MET A 5 17.30 4.76 -16.96
CA MET A 5 15.96 5.23 -17.32
C MET A 5 14.90 4.26 -16.79
N ARG A 6 15.15 2.94 -16.84
CA ARG A 6 14.25 1.92 -16.25
C ARG A 6 14.05 2.18 -14.76
N VAL A 7 15.14 2.38 -14.02
CA VAL A 7 15.12 2.69 -12.59
C VAL A 7 14.35 3.97 -12.30
N LEU A 8 14.60 5.05 -13.04
CA LEU A 8 13.91 6.32 -12.83
C LEU A 8 12.41 6.22 -13.11
N VAL A 9 12.03 5.46 -14.16
CA VAL A 9 10.62 5.21 -14.47
C VAL A 9 9.97 4.40 -13.35
N ALA A 10 10.60 3.33 -12.88
CA ALA A 10 10.06 2.51 -11.80
C ALA A 10 9.89 3.32 -10.50
N VAL A 11 10.95 4.00 -10.05
CA VAL A 11 10.89 4.86 -8.85
C VAL A 11 9.84 5.96 -9.02
N GLY A 12 9.78 6.60 -10.19
CA GLY A 12 8.78 7.62 -10.49
C GLY A 12 7.35 7.08 -10.42
N THR A 13 7.09 5.92 -11.01
CA THR A 13 5.79 5.25 -10.97
C THR A 13 5.42 4.88 -9.53
N THR A 14 6.33 4.29 -8.75
CA THR A 14 6.09 3.97 -7.33
C THR A 14 5.72 5.23 -6.53
N VAL A 15 6.47 6.32 -6.72
CA VAL A 15 6.16 7.61 -6.06
C VAL A 15 4.78 8.13 -6.48
N LEU A 16 4.41 8.03 -7.76
CA LEU A 16 3.10 8.43 -8.24
C LEU A 16 1.96 7.61 -7.64
N LEU A 17 2.13 6.28 -7.47
CA LEU A 17 1.15 5.43 -6.82
C LEU A 17 0.95 5.82 -5.35
N PHE A 18 2.05 6.04 -4.61
CA PHE A 18 1.99 6.48 -3.21
C PHE A 18 1.36 7.88 -3.07
N LEU A 19 1.67 8.80 -3.99
CA LEU A 19 1.04 10.11 -4.01
C LEU A 19 -0.44 10.02 -4.38
N GLY A 20 -0.83 9.13 -5.30
CA GLY A 20 -2.22 8.89 -5.66
C GLY A 20 -3.06 8.44 -4.45
N VAL A 21 -2.53 7.49 -3.67
CA VAL A 21 -3.17 7.04 -2.42
C VAL A 21 -3.27 8.18 -1.41
N GLN A 22 -2.19 8.91 -1.15
CA GLN A 22 -2.15 9.98 -0.14
C GLN A 22 -3.06 11.16 -0.50
N LEU A 23 -2.95 11.67 -1.73
CA LEU A 23 -3.76 12.79 -2.20
C LEU A 23 -5.24 12.39 -2.34
N GLY A 24 -5.50 11.16 -2.79
CA GLY A 24 -6.86 10.60 -2.82
C GLY A 24 -7.45 10.51 -1.41
N ALA A 25 -6.68 10.05 -0.43
CA ALA A 25 -7.13 9.99 0.95
C ALA A 25 -7.49 11.37 1.50
N LEU A 26 -6.62 12.38 1.27
CA LEU A 26 -6.86 13.75 1.70
C LEU A 26 -8.11 14.38 1.04
N ALA A 27 -8.38 14.04 -0.22
CA ALA A 27 -9.58 14.51 -0.93
C ALA A 27 -10.88 13.87 -0.41
N LEU A 28 -10.78 12.70 0.21
CA LEU A 28 -11.94 11.92 0.70
C LEU A 28 -12.29 12.20 2.17
N ILE A 29 -11.46 12.92 2.92
CA ILE A 29 -11.67 13.22 4.35
C ILE A 29 -13.04 13.87 4.59
N GLU A 30 -13.28 15.02 3.96
CA GLU A 30 -14.48 15.82 4.21
C GLU A 30 -15.75 15.11 3.70
N PRO A 31 -15.78 14.54 2.47
CA PRO A 31 -16.94 13.77 2.01
C PRO A 31 -17.25 12.54 2.90
N PHE A 32 -16.25 11.85 3.41
CA PHE A 32 -16.47 10.68 4.28
C PHE A 32 -16.97 11.07 5.67
N HIS A 33 -16.52 12.21 6.18
CA HIS A 33 -17.03 12.76 7.44
C HIS A 33 -18.49 13.20 7.29
N GLU A 34 -18.83 13.96 6.24
CA GLU A 34 -20.20 14.44 6.00
C GLU A 34 -21.21 13.31 5.78
N SER A 35 -20.79 12.23 5.14
CA SER A 35 -21.61 11.02 4.94
C SER A 35 -21.65 10.09 6.16
N GLY A 36 -21.03 10.47 7.29
CA GLY A 36 -21.07 9.73 8.54
C GLY A 36 -20.33 8.40 8.53
N ARG A 37 -19.27 8.27 7.72
CA ARG A 37 -18.50 7.02 7.55
C ARG A 37 -17.40 6.79 8.57
N GLN A 38 -17.37 7.60 9.63
CA GLN A 38 -16.47 7.37 10.75
C GLN A 38 -16.81 6.04 11.43
N ALA A 39 -15.88 5.10 11.47
CA ALA A 39 -16.13 3.73 11.89
C ALA A 39 -16.18 3.55 13.42
N VAL A 40 -15.69 4.53 14.18
CA VAL A 40 -15.65 4.47 15.66
C VAL A 40 -16.32 5.69 16.29
N GLU A 41 -16.92 5.51 17.47
CA GLU A 41 -17.60 6.59 18.19
C GLU A 41 -16.60 7.61 18.79
N ASN A 42 -15.50 7.12 19.37
CA ASN A 42 -14.45 7.96 19.96
C ASN A 42 -13.10 7.71 19.27
N PRO A 43 -12.74 8.50 18.23
CA PRO A 43 -11.49 8.35 17.51
C PRO A 43 -10.22 8.51 18.34
N GLN A 44 -10.26 9.23 19.47
CA GLN A 44 -9.08 9.49 20.29
C GLN A 44 -8.74 8.35 21.26
N ASN A 45 -9.60 7.34 21.39
CA ASN A 45 -9.36 6.23 22.31
C ASN A 45 -8.21 5.31 21.79
N PRO A 46 -7.08 5.19 22.51
CA PRO A 46 -5.95 4.34 22.09
C PRO A 46 -6.30 2.84 22.03
N THR A 47 -7.37 2.41 22.70
CA THR A 47 -7.88 1.03 22.61
C THR A 47 -8.30 0.66 21.20
N ASN A 48 -8.70 1.64 20.38
CA ASN A 48 -9.06 1.41 18.98
C ASN A 48 -7.90 0.76 18.21
N SER A 49 -6.65 1.20 18.41
CA SER A 49 -5.48 0.60 17.74
C SER A 49 -5.32 -0.89 18.08
N ILE A 50 -5.57 -1.27 19.35
CA ILE A 50 -5.50 -2.67 19.80
C ILE A 50 -6.61 -3.49 19.15
N LEU A 51 -7.84 -2.97 19.15
CA LEU A 51 -8.99 -3.65 18.55
C LEU A 51 -8.76 -3.91 17.06
N TYR A 52 -8.32 -2.89 16.30
CA TYR A 52 -8.08 -3.03 14.88
C TYR A 52 -6.89 -3.91 14.56
N PHE A 53 -5.80 -3.83 15.32
CA PHE A 53 -4.70 -4.79 15.19
C PHE A 53 -5.19 -6.23 15.39
N GLY A 54 -6.03 -6.47 16.41
CA GLY A 54 -6.67 -7.77 16.62
C GLY A 54 -7.57 -8.22 15.45
N VAL A 55 -8.38 -7.31 14.91
CA VAL A 55 -9.21 -7.59 13.72
C VAL A 55 -8.35 -7.93 12.50
N MET A 56 -7.23 -7.22 12.28
CA MET A 56 -6.30 -7.53 11.19
C MET A 56 -5.68 -8.93 11.35
N LEU A 57 -5.30 -9.31 12.58
CA LEU A 57 -4.81 -10.67 12.84
C LEU A 57 -5.88 -11.74 12.56
N ILE A 58 -7.14 -11.48 12.94
CA ILE A 58 -8.26 -12.38 12.63
C ILE A 58 -8.46 -12.50 11.12
N ALA A 59 -8.51 -11.37 10.40
CA ALA A 59 -8.67 -11.36 8.95
C ALA A 59 -7.52 -12.10 8.24
N THR A 60 -6.28 -11.89 8.70
CA THR A 60 -5.10 -12.60 8.20
C THR A 60 -5.20 -14.10 8.49
N GLY A 61 -5.58 -14.48 9.71
CA GLY A 61 -5.79 -15.88 10.08
C GLY A 61 -6.87 -16.57 9.25
N LEU A 62 -7.97 -15.87 8.95
CA LEU A 62 -9.02 -16.37 8.06
C LEU A 62 -8.52 -16.53 6.62
N MET A 63 -7.72 -15.59 6.12
CA MET A 63 -7.11 -15.68 4.80
C MET A 63 -6.14 -16.87 4.71
N LEU A 64 -5.25 -17.04 5.70
CA LEU A 64 -4.34 -18.17 5.79
C LEU A 64 -5.09 -19.51 5.90
N ALA A 65 -6.19 -19.54 6.67
CA ALA A 65 -7.04 -20.72 6.74
C ALA A 65 -7.67 -21.03 5.36
N ALA A 66 -8.17 -20.03 4.65
CA ALA A 66 -8.73 -20.21 3.32
C ALA A 66 -7.70 -20.75 2.31
N PHE A 67 -6.45 -20.27 2.36
CA PHE A 67 -5.34 -20.81 1.57
C PHE A 67 -5.05 -22.27 1.93
N LYS A 68 -5.00 -22.60 3.22
CA LYS A 68 -4.80 -23.99 3.69
C LYS A 68 -5.88 -24.98 3.19
N TYR A 69 -7.07 -24.49 2.83
CA TYR A 69 -8.16 -25.31 2.32
C TYR A 69 -8.35 -25.17 0.79
N ASP A 70 -7.36 -24.61 0.08
CA ASP A 70 -7.36 -24.42 -1.38
C ASP A 70 -8.60 -23.64 -1.89
N LEU A 71 -9.10 -22.70 -1.07
CA LEU A 71 -10.27 -21.87 -1.38
C LEU A 71 -9.90 -20.62 -2.20
N GLU A 72 -8.97 -20.75 -3.12
CA GLU A 72 -8.40 -19.66 -3.94
C GLU A 72 -9.47 -18.81 -4.64
N TRP A 73 -10.45 -19.45 -5.26
CA TRP A 73 -11.57 -18.76 -5.91
C TRP A 73 -12.39 -17.92 -4.91
N LEU A 74 -12.58 -18.42 -3.68
CA LEU A 74 -13.31 -17.70 -2.65
C LEU A 74 -12.52 -16.48 -2.18
N ILE A 75 -11.20 -16.61 -2.03
CA ILE A 75 -10.32 -15.49 -1.68
C ILE A 75 -10.37 -14.43 -2.78
N ARG A 76 -10.24 -14.84 -4.06
CA ARG A 76 -10.35 -13.93 -5.19
C ARG A 76 -11.69 -13.20 -5.23
N LEU A 77 -12.80 -13.94 -5.05
CA LEU A 77 -14.14 -13.34 -5.02
C LEU A 77 -14.31 -12.38 -3.84
N LEU A 78 -13.80 -12.74 -2.65
CA LEU A 78 -13.84 -11.89 -1.46
C LEU A 78 -13.07 -10.59 -1.70
N ILE A 79 -11.85 -10.67 -2.24
CA ILE A 79 -11.02 -9.49 -2.48
C ILE A 79 -11.63 -8.60 -3.56
N VAL A 80 -12.15 -9.17 -4.65
CA VAL A 80 -12.90 -8.40 -5.66
C VAL A 80 -14.15 -7.77 -5.04
N GLY A 81 -14.88 -8.49 -4.19
CA GLY A 81 -16.04 -7.96 -3.48
C GLY A 81 -15.70 -6.78 -2.57
N VAL A 82 -14.61 -6.88 -1.81
CA VAL A 82 -14.07 -5.78 -0.99
C VAL A 82 -13.63 -4.61 -1.89
N SER A 83 -13.01 -4.90 -3.04
CA SER A 83 -12.59 -3.88 -4.01
C SER A 83 -13.78 -3.09 -4.55
N VAL A 84 -14.87 -3.78 -4.94
CA VAL A 84 -16.12 -3.17 -5.38
C VAL A 84 -16.75 -2.35 -4.25
N MET A 85 -16.80 -2.89 -3.03
CA MET A 85 -17.38 -2.20 -1.88
C MET A 85 -16.64 -0.90 -1.55
N ILE A 86 -15.32 -0.93 -1.44
CA ILE A 86 -14.52 0.28 -1.15
C ILE A 86 -14.59 1.25 -2.33
N SER A 87 -14.54 0.76 -3.57
CA SER A 87 -14.72 1.61 -4.76
C SER A 87 -16.09 2.28 -4.76
N TRP A 88 -17.15 1.57 -4.37
CA TRP A 88 -18.48 2.15 -4.23
C TRP A 88 -18.51 3.25 -3.17
N TYR A 89 -17.90 3.02 -2.00
CA TYR A 89 -17.72 4.08 -1.01
C TYR A 89 -17.04 5.30 -1.62
N VAL A 90 -15.91 5.14 -2.30
CA VAL A 90 -15.19 6.26 -2.93
C VAL A 90 -16.06 6.98 -3.98
N PHE A 91 -16.63 6.24 -4.93
CA PHE A 91 -17.38 6.84 -6.04
C PHE A 91 -18.73 7.41 -5.63
N ALA A 92 -19.37 6.88 -4.58
CA ALA A 92 -20.61 7.44 -4.06
C ALA A 92 -20.43 8.89 -3.58
N GLU A 93 -19.23 9.26 -3.12
CA GLU A 93 -18.95 10.64 -2.70
C GLU A 93 -18.35 11.48 -3.83
N LEU A 94 -17.49 10.91 -4.66
CA LEU A 94 -16.86 11.65 -5.75
C LEU A 94 -17.83 11.95 -6.91
N VAL A 95 -18.67 11.00 -7.33
CA VAL A 95 -19.53 11.16 -8.50
C VAL A 95 -20.51 12.35 -8.37
N PRO A 96 -21.23 12.54 -7.24
CA PRO A 96 -22.07 13.73 -7.06
C PRO A 96 -21.30 15.04 -7.19
N ALA A 97 -20.07 15.11 -6.67
CA ALA A 97 -19.22 16.29 -6.71
C ALA A 97 -18.78 16.68 -8.14
N LEU A 98 -18.82 15.74 -9.10
CA LEU A 98 -18.48 15.96 -10.50
C LEU A 98 -19.69 16.38 -11.37
N LEU A 99 -20.91 16.28 -10.86
CA LEU A 99 -22.15 16.48 -11.62
C LEU A 99 -22.85 17.79 -11.22
N ALA A 100 -23.56 18.40 -12.17
CA ALA A 100 -24.42 19.55 -11.85
C ALA A 100 -25.58 19.11 -10.91
N PRO A 101 -26.03 19.94 -9.94
CA PRO A 101 -26.96 19.53 -8.89
C PRO A 101 -28.24 18.80 -9.35
N PRO A 102 -28.97 19.22 -10.41
CA PRO A 102 -30.16 18.50 -10.85
C PRO A 102 -29.85 17.13 -11.48
N LEU A 103 -28.65 16.98 -12.06
CA LEU A 103 -28.20 15.71 -12.64
C LEU A 103 -27.66 14.77 -11.56
N ALA A 104 -26.89 15.31 -10.60
CA ALA A 104 -26.36 14.55 -9.48
C ALA A 104 -27.47 13.82 -8.71
N ALA A 105 -28.54 14.54 -8.35
CA ALA A 105 -29.68 13.97 -7.63
C ALA A 105 -30.44 12.87 -8.40
N ALA A 106 -30.34 12.85 -9.73
CA ALA A 106 -31.08 11.91 -10.57
C ALA A 106 -30.31 10.62 -10.86
N VAL A 107 -28.98 10.69 -11.01
CA VAL A 107 -28.18 9.58 -11.54
C VAL A 107 -26.91 9.23 -10.77
N ALA A 108 -26.47 10.04 -9.79
CA ALA A 108 -25.15 9.85 -9.18
C ALA A 108 -25.00 8.50 -8.48
N ASP A 109 -25.99 8.07 -7.69
CA ASP A 109 -25.95 6.78 -6.99
C ASP A 109 -25.85 5.60 -7.96
N ALA A 110 -26.67 5.63 -9.01
CA ALA A 110 -26.66 4.59 -10.04
C ALA A 110 -25.32 4.55 -10.77
N LEU A 111 -24.75 5.71 -11.11
CA LEU A 111 -23.44 5.81 -11.74
C LEU A 111 -22.32 5.31 -10.81
N ALA A 112 -22.33 5.66 -9.53
CA ALA A 112 -21.35 5.19 -8.56
C ALA A 112 -21.36 3.66 -8.43
N ILE A 113 -22.55 3.04 -8.38
CA ILE A 113 -22.70 1.58 -8.36
C ILE A 113 -22.16 0.97 -9.66
N VAL A 114 -22.53 1.52 -10.82
CA VAL A 114 -22.10 1.00 -12.12
C VAL A 114 -20.57 1.08 -12.25
N VAL A 115 -19.95 2.19 -11.87
CA VAL A 115 -18.49 2.35 -11.93
C VAL A 115 -17.79 1.40 -10.95
N ALA A 116 -18.30 1.24 -9.73
CA ALA A 116 -17.76 0.29 -8.76
C ALA A 116 -17.85 -1.17 -9.25
N LEU A 117 -18.98 -1.56 -9.85
CA LEU A 117 -19.14 -2.89 -10.46
C LEU A 117 -18.22 -3.06 -11.68
N ALA A 118 -17.99 -2.00 -12.46
CA ALA A 118 -17.06 -2.02 -13.58
C ALA A 118 -15.62 -2.28 -13.11
N VAL A 119 -15.20 -1.74 -11.96
CA VAL A 119 -13.91 -2.06 -11.33
C VAL A 119 -13.82 -3.57 -11.03
N GLY A 120 -14.84 -4.13 -10.39
CA GLY A 120 -14.88 -5.57 -10.10
C GLY A 120 -14.86 -6.44 -11.37
N ALA A 121 -15.63 -6.05 -12.39
CA ALA A 121 -15.63 -6.73 -13.68
C ALA A 121 -14.27 -6.65 -14.37
N ALA A 122 -13.60 -5.50 -14.32
CA ALA A 122 -12.25 -5.33 -14.88
C ALA A 122 -11.25 -6.25 -14.18
N LEU A 123 -11.26 -6.34 -12.85
CA LEU A 123 -10.40 -7.27 -12.10
C LEU A 123 -10.67 -8.75 -12.42
N LEU A 124 -11.91 -9.11 -12.70
CA LEU A 124 -12.27 -10.50 -13.01
C LEU A 124 -11.92 -10.89 -14.44
N LEU A 125 -12.17 -10.00 -15.40
CA LEU A 125 -12.10 -10.28 -16.83
C LEU A 125 -10.77 -9.86 -17.47
N TYR A 126 -10.11 -8.85 -16.91
CA TYR A 126 -8.89 -8.26 -17.49
C TYR A 126 -7.97 -7.64 -16.41
N PRO A 127 -7.37 -8.47 -15.53
CA PRO A 127 -6.48 -8.03 -14.46
C PRO A 127 -5.08 -7.68 -15.00
N GLU A 128 -4.98 -6.65 -15.84
CA GLU A 128 -3.67 -6.07 -16.18
C GLU A 128 -3.11 -5.22 -15.03
N TRP A 129 -1.79 -5.03 -15.00
CA TRP A 129 -1.10 -4.30 -13.93
C TRP A 129 -1.72 -2.91 -13.66
N TYR A 130 -2.05 -2.14 -14.70
CA TYR A 130 -2.64 -0.82 -14.52
C TYR A 130 -4.08 -0.87 -13.98
N VAL A 131 -4.83 -1.95 -14.24
CA VAL A 131 -6.17 -2.16 -13.65
C VAL A 131 -6.03 -2.47 -12.16
N ILE A 132 -5.07 -3.33 -11.81
CA ILE A 132 -4.75 -3.68 -10.44
C ILE A 132 -4.28 -2.44 -9.67
N ASP A 133 -3.34 -1.69 -10.22
CA ASP A 133 -2.75 -0.50 -9.59
C ASP A 133 -3.76 0.64 -9.43
N THR A 134 -4.54 0.94 -10.47
CA THR A 134 -5.57 2.00 -10.36
C THR A 134 -6.65 1.62 -9.36
N THR A 135 -7.04 0.34 -9.32
CA THR A 135 -7.95 -0.16 -8.28
C THR A 135 -7.32 -0.08 -6.90
N GLY A 136 -6.05 -0.48 -6.77
CA GLY A 136 -5.28 -0.38 -5.54
C GLY A 136 -5.17 1.05 -5.03
N VAL A 137 -4.96 2.04 -5.92
CA VAL A 137 -4.94 3.47 -5.57
C VAL A 137 -6.31 3.92 -5.05
N VAL A 138 -7.41 3.55 -5.72
CA VAL A 138 -8.78 3.88 -5.27
C VAL A 138 -9.08 3.25 -3.91
N MET A 139 -8.80 1.95 -3.76
CA MET A 139 -8.99 1.23 -2.52
C MET A 139 -8.14 1.80 -1.40
N GLY A 140 -6.87 2.09 -1.68
CA GLY A 140 -5.93 2.61 -0.72
C GLY A 140 -6.29 4.01 -0.24
N ALA A 141 -6.69 4.89 -1.17
CA ALA A 141 -7.18 6.22 -0.84
C ALA A 141 -8.44 6.15 0.05
N GLY A 142 -9.42 5.31 -0.33
CA GLY A 142 -10.63 5.10 0.45
C GLY A 142 -10.35 4.52 1.85
N ALA A 143 -9.52 3.49 1.94
CA ALA A 143 -9.14 2.88 3.21
C ALA A 143 -8.39 3.87 4.11
N ALA A 144 -7.37 4.55 3.57
CA ALA A 144 -6.59 5.53 4.33
C ALA A 144 -7.45 6.71 4.82
N ALA A 145 -8.40 7.19 4.03
CA ALA A 145 -9.36 8.20 4.47
C ALA A 145 -10.29 7.70 5.58
N LEU A 146 -10.90 6.51 5.41
CA LEU A 146 -11.79 5.91 6.43
C LEU A 146 -11.07 5.70 7.76
N PHE A 147 -9.86 5.14 7.72
CA PHE A 147 -9.06 4.97 8.92
C PHE A 147 -8.54 6.30 9.47
N GLY A 148 -8.17 7.25 8.61
CA GLY A 148 -7.68 8.57 9.00
C GLY A 148 -8.69 9.37 9.80
N ILE A 149 -9.97 9.39 9.38
CA ILE A 149 -11.04 10.05 10.14
C ILE A 149 -11.46 9.25 11.39
N SER A 150 -11.22 7.93 11.39
CA SER A 150 -11.59 7.04 12.50
C SER A 150 -10.53 6.92 13.58
N PHE A 151 -9.28 7.23 13.29
CA PHE A 151 -8.18 7.21 14.26
C PHE A 151 -7.66 8.60 14.52
N GLY A 152 -7.79 9.03 15.77
CA GLY A 152 -7.09 10.20 16.27
C GLY A 152 -5.57 10.06 16.16
N LEU A 153 -4.87 11.14 16.47
CA LEU A 153 -3.42 11.24 16.32
C LEU A 153 -2.69 10.14 17.12
N LEU A 154 -3.06 9.97 18.40
CA LEU A 154 -2.44 8.96 19.26
C LEU A 154 -2.69 7.53 18.76
N PRO A 155 -3.94 7.10 18.48
CA PRO A 155 -4.19 5.78 17.89
C PRO A 155 -3.46 5.52 16.58
N ALA A 156 -3.41 6.50 15.68
CA ALA A 156 -2.68 6.39 14.40
C ALA A 156 -1.17 6.20 14.63
N LEU A 157 -0.55 7.04 15.46
CA LEU A 157 0.87 6.92 15.81
C LEU A 157 1.22 5.56 16.42
N LEU A 158 0.38 5.06 17.33
CA LEU A 158 0.57 3.73 17.94
C LEU A 158 0.45 2.61 16.91
N LEU A 159 -0.56 2.68 16.02
CA LEU A 159 -0.73 1.69 14.96
C LEU A 159 0.49 1.64 14.04
N LEU A 160 0.94 2.79 13.54
CA LEU A 160 2.10 2.88 12.65
C LEU A 160 3.38 2.39 13.33
N ALA A 161 3.60 2.76 14.59
CA ALA A 161 4.77 2.35 15.35
C ALA A 161 4.79 0.83 15.61
N VAL A 162 3.66 0.24 16.02
CA VAL A 162 3.55 -1.21 16.25
C VAL A 162 3.79 -1.99 14.96
N LEU A 163 3.20 -1.57 13.84
CA LEU A 163 3.39 -2.24 12.55
C LEU A 163 4.83 -2.10 12.03
N ALA A 164 5.46 -0.93 12.20
CA ALA A 164 6.87 -0.75 11.88
C ALA A 164 7.78 -1.66 12.71
N VAL A 165 7.56 -1.73 14.03
CA VAL A 165 8.34 -2.62 14.90
C VAL A 165 8.12 -4.08 14.53
N TYR A 166 6.87 -4.48 14.26
CA TYR A 166 6.56 -5.83 13.82
C TYR A 166 7.30 -6.20 12.53
N ASP A 167 7.26 -5.35 11.51
CA ASP A 167 7.94 -5.57 10.23
C ASP A 167 9.47 -5.65 10.40
N ALA A 168 10.05 -4.75 11.20
CA ALA A 168 11.49 -4.78 11.51
C ALA A 168 11.91 -6.09 12.19
N ILE A 169 11.11 -6.58 13.15
CA ILE A 169 11.37 -7.85 13.84
C ILE A 169 11.21 -9.03 12.88
N SER A 170 10.16 -9.00 12.04
CA SER A 170 9.88 -10.06 11.07
C SER A 170 11.03 -10.22 10.08
N VAL A 171 11.53 -9.10 9.54
CA VAL A 171 12.59 -9.09 8.52
C VAL A 171 13.98 -9.31 9.11
N TYR A 172 14.40 -8.54 10.11
CA TYR A 172 15.78 -8.62 10.63
C TYR A 172 15.97 -9.60 11.78
N GLY A 173 14.89 -9.93 12.49
CA GLY A 173 14.96 -10.78 13.68
C GLY A 173 14.74 -12.24 13.34
N THR A 174 13.62 -12.55 12.69
CA THR A 174 13.20 -13.94 12.46
C THR A 174 13.54 -14.48 11.09
N GLU A 175 13.91 -13.63 10.12
CA GLU A 175 14.16 -13.98 8.70
C GLU A 175 13.04 -14.82 8.04
N HIS A 176 11.89 -14.99 8.71
CA HIS A 176 10.85 -15.98 8.39
C HIS A 176 10.10 -15.67 7.09
N MET A 177 10.26 -14.44 6.57
CA MET A 177 9.78 -14.02 5.26
C MET A 177 10.57 -14.65 4.10
N LEU A 178 11.78 -15.16 4.34
CA LEU A 178 12.61 -15.86 3.35
C LEU A 178 12.20 -17.34 3.17
N ASP A 179 11.50 -17.92 4.16
CA ASP A 179 11.20 -19.36 4.24
C ASP A 179 9.72 -19.73 3.99
N LEU A 180 8.84 -18.78 3.66
CA LEU A 180 7.40 -19.00 3.44
C LEU A 180 6.99 -18.70 1.99
N ALA A 181 7.53 -19.48 1.06
CA ALA A 181 7.13 -19.47 -0.34
C ALA A 181 6.49 -20.82 -0.69
N GLU A 182 5.17 -20.97 -0.51
CA GLU A 182 4.45 -22.13 -1.08
C GLU A 182 2.91 -22.00 -1.19
N GLY A 183 2.30 -20.80 -1.36
CA GLY A 183 0.85 -20.83 -1.60
C GLY A 183 0.03 -19.54 -1.74
N VAL A 184 0.61 -18.39 -2.08
CA VAL A 184 -0.16 -17.12 -2.14
C VAL A 184 -0.07 -16.41 -3.50
N MET A 185 0.50 -17.04 -4.53
CA MET A 185 1.04 -16.27 -5.67
C MET A 185 0.25 -16.36 -7.00
N ASP A 186 -0.94 -16.97 -7.05
CA ASP A 186 -1.71 -17.10 -8.30
C ASP A 186 -2.92 -16.15 -8.44
N LEU A 187 -3.24 -15.36 -7.42
CA LEU A 187 -4.57 -14.73 -7.34
C LEU A 187 -4.75 -13.41 -8.12
N LYS A 188 -3.67 -12.78 -8.65
CA LYS A 188 -3.71 -11.50 -9.41
C LYS A 188 -4.66 -10.46 -8.81
N ILE A 189 -4.49 -10.19 -7.51
CA ILE A 189 -5.42 -9.41 -6.66
C ILE A 189 -4.82 -8.04 -6.31
N PRO A 190 -5.65 -6.98 -6.15
CA PRO A 190 -5.22 -5.61 -5.82
C PRO A 190 -4.80 -5.44 -4.36
N VAL A 191 -3.98 -6.37 -3.86
CA VAL A 191 -3.27 -6.29 -2.58
C VAL A 191 -1.78 -6.01 -2.78
N VAL A 192 -1.30 -6.12 -4.01
CA VAL A 192 0.07 -5.80 -4.44
C VAL A 192 -0.01 -4.85 -5.63
N LEU A 193 0.77 -3.77 -5.56
CA LEU A 193 1.00 -2.82 -6.64
C LEU A 193 2.13 -3.33 -7.53
N VAL A 194 1.95 -3.26 -8.84
CA VAL A 194 2.83 -3.84 -9.85
C VAL A 194 3.47 -2.73 -10.68
N VAL A 195 4.75 -2.44 -10.43
CA VAL A 195 5.48 -1.37 -11.09
C VAL A 195 6.34 -1.94 -12.22
N PRO A 196 5.97 -1.73 -13.49
CA PRO A 196 6.72 -2.30 -14.61
C PRO A 196 8.07 -1.59 -14.80
N MET A 197 9.12 -2.36 -15.08
CA MET A 197 10.45 -1.83 -15.43
C MET A 197 10.54 -1.40 -16.90
N THR A 198 9.58 -1.84 -17.74
CA THR A 198 9.45 -1.45 -19.14
C THR A 198 7.99 -1.17 -19.53
N LEU A 199 7.75 -0.25 -20.46
CA LEU A 199 6.38 0.09 -20.92
C LEU A 199 5.70 -1.02 -21.71
N SER A 200 6.47 -2.00 -22.21
CA SER A 200 5.97 -3.18 -22.92
C SER A 200 5.53 -4.31 -22.01
N TYR A 201 5.69 -4.16 -20.68
CA TYR A 201 5.31 -5.16 -19.71
C TYR A 201 3.80 -5.42 -19.73
N SER A 202 3.42 -6.70 -19.75
CA SER A 202 2.04 -7.17 -19.65
C SER A 202 1.96 -8.24 -18.58
N TYR A 203 1.18 -7.97 -17.54
CA TYR A 203 1.01 -8.87 -16.40
C TYR A 203 0.15 -10.09 -16.77
N LEU A 204 -0.63 -9.98 -17.85
CA LEU A 204 -1.34 -11.13 -18.41
C LEU A 204 -0.41 -12.07 -19.17
N ALA A 205 0.57 -11.52 -19.90
CA ALA A 205 1.52 -12.30 -20.70
C ALA A 205 2.62 -12.95 -19.85
N ASP A 206 3.03 -12.29 -18.77
CA ASP A 206 4.09 -12.73 -17.84
C ASP A 206 3.71 -14.01 -17.07
N GLY A 207 2.41 -14.32 -17.00
CA GLY A 207 1.95 -15.66 -16.60
C GLY A 207 2.45 -16.15 -15.23
N SER A 208 1.97 -15.52 -14.14
CA SER A 208 2.31 -15.80 -12.74
C SER A 208 3.55 -15.05 -12.25
N THR A 209 3.62 -14.83 -10.95
CA THR A 209 4.71 -14.13 -10.25
C THR A 209 5.93 -15.03 -9.96
N ASP A 210 6.11 -16.12 -10.72
CA ASP A 210 7.15 -17.14 -10.48
C ASP A 210 8.58 -16.58 -10.60
N ASP A 211 8.86 -15.72 -11.59
CA ASP A 211 10.24 -15.27 -11.89
C ASP A 211 10.85 -14.31 -10.86
N VAL A 212 10.18 -14.05 -9.74
CA VAL A 212 10.57 -12.99 -8.79
C VAL A 212 11.21 -13.55 -7.51
N LEU A 213 11.13 -14.86 -7.25
CA LEU A 213 11.77 -15.48 -6.08
C LEU A 213 12.44 -16.85 -6.37
N GLU A 214 12.32 -17.40 -7.58
CA GLU A 214 12.93 -18.70 -7.93
C GLU A 214 14.39 -18.61 -8.41
N ASP A 215 14.86 -17.47 -8.91
CA ASP A 215 16.24 -17.34 -9.44
C ASP A 215 17.34 -17.36 -8.35
N ASP A 216 16.97 -17.43 -7.07
CA ASP A 216 17.88 -17.69 -5.95
C ASP A 216 18.04 -19.21 -5.63
N ARG A 217 17.39 -20.14 -6.35
CA ARG A 217 17.25 -21.54 -5.90
C ARG A 217 17.49 -22.67 -6.91
N GLU A 218 17.93 -22.42 -8.13
CA GLU A 218 18.39 -23.49 -9.03
C GLU A 218 19.90 -23.79 -8.93
N THR A 219 20.48 -23.89 -7.72
CA THR A 219 21.82 -24.50 -7.55
C THR A 219 21.98 -25.33 -6.29
N ASP A 220 21.02 -26.18 -5.90
CA ASP A 220 21.30 -27.19 -4.87
C ASP A 220 20.48 -28.48 -5.05
N THR A 221 20.64 -29.13 -6.20
CA THR A 221 20.37 -30.58 -6.30
C THR A 221 21.45 -31.31 -7.10
N SER A 222 22.54 -31.69 -6.44
CA SER A 222 23.24 -32.92 -6.83
C SER A 222 23.81 -33.67 -5.64
N ALA A 223 23.33 -34.90 -5.51
CA ALA A 223 23.65 -35.87 -4.49
C ALA A 223 25.14 -36.24 -4.41
N ALA A 224 25.52 -36.76 -3.25
CA ALA A 224 26.78 -37.47 -3.02
C ALA A 224 27.02 -38.59 -4.04
N ASP A 225 28.21 -38.65 -4.65
CA ASP A 225 29.22 -39.71 -4.49
C ASP A 225 30.36 -39.60 -5.55
N GLY A 226 31.61 -39.78 -5.12
CA GLY A 226 32.77 -40.26 -5.88
C GLY A 226 33.29 -39.58 -7.17
N GLY A 227 34.43 -38.88 -7.06
CA GLY A 227 35.63 -39.13 -7.90
C GLY A 227 35.89 -38.34 -9.21
N THR A 228 37.07 -37.68 -9.23
CA THR A 228 37.95 -37.34 -10.38
C THR A 228 37.77 -35.99 -11.09
N GLU A 229 38.93 -35.35 -11.28
CA GLU A 229 39.24 -34.06 -11.92
C GLU A 229 38.66 -33.88 -13.34
N GLN A 230 38.14 -32.68 -13.67
CA GLN A 230 38.63 -31.83 -14.77
C GLN A 230 37.85 -30.50 -14.93
N ASP A 231 38.61 -29.43 -15.13
CA ASP A 231 38.23 -28.03 -15.31
C ASP A 231 37.18 -27.78 -16.41
N ILE A 232 36.12 -27.01 -16.10
CA ILE A 232 35.46 -26.10 -17.04
C ILE A 232 35.01 -24.84 -16.27
N ASP A 233 35.39 -23.68 -16.79
CA ASP A 233 35.16 -22.31 -16.30
C ASP A 233 33.86 -22.08 -15.50
N ALA A 234 34.01 -21.85 -14.19
CA ALA A 234 33.01 -21.18 -13.37
C ALA A 234 33.30 -19.67 -13.35
N SER A 235 32.74 -18.94 -14.30
CA SER A 235 32.71 -17.48 -14.27
C SER A 235 31.27 -16.97 -14.27
N ALA A 236 30.94 -16.18 -13.24
CA ALA A 236 29.77 -15.33 -13.10
C ALA A 236 28.44 -16.02 -12.72
N ALA A 237 28.32 -16.40 -11.46
CA ALA A 237 27.05 -16.46 -10.75
C ALA A 237 27.22 -15.67 -9.45
N ASP A 238 27.08 -14.36 -9.55
CA ASP A 238 27.09 -13.42 -8.42
C ASP A 238 26.30 -12.19 -8.90
N ASP A 239 25.25 -11.82 -8.15
CA ASP A 239 24.52 -10.53 -8.24
C ASP A 239 23.43 -10.40 -9.35
N ALA A 240 22.33 -11.15 -9.27
CA ALA A 240 21.08 -10.80 -9.98
C ALA A 240 20.44 -9.57 -9.30
N GLY A 241 20.85 -8.38 -9.72
CA GLY A 241 20.35 -7.12 -9.18
C GLY A 241 18.87 -6.89 -9.50
N ALA A 242 18.21 -5.99 -8.77
CA ALA A 242 16.82 -5.56 -9.03
C ALA A 242 16.54 -5.03 -10.46
N LEU A 243 17.56 -4.97 -11.32
CA LEU A 243 17.51 -4.57 -12.72
C LEU A 243 17.19 -5.72 -13.68
N ASP A 244 17.35 -6.97 -13.24
CA ASP A 244 17.04 -8.17 -14.04
C ASP A 244 15.56 -8.57 -13.96
N ARG A 245 14.83 -8.04 -12.96
CA ARG A 245 13.38 -8.23 -12.82
C ARG A 245 12.61 -7.33 -13.78
N ASP A 246 11.57 -7.88 -14.43
CA ASP A 246 10.73 -7.13 -15.37
C ASP A 246 9.68 -6.23 -14.68
N ALA A 247 9.37 -6.48 -13.40
CA ALA A 247 8.50 -5.64 -12.57
C ALA A 247 8.90 -5.66 -11.08
N LEU A 248 8.55 -4.59 -10.37
CA LEU A 248 8.68 -4.48 -8.92
C LEU A 248 7.29 -4.61 -8.27
N PHE A 249 7.21 -5.41 -7.21
CA PHE A 249 5.98 -5.68 -6.47
C PHE A 249 6.05 -5.01 -5.11
N ILE A 250 5.02 -4.25 -4.75
CA ILE A 250 4.96 -3.48 -3.49
C ILE A 250 3.61 -3.72 -2.83
N GLY A 251 3.58 -3.99 -1.52
CA GLY A 251 2.32 -4.20 -0.82
C GLY A 251 1.44 -2.94 -0.86
N LEU A 252 0.14 -3.08 -1.15
CA LEU A 252 -0.79 -1.94 -1.07
C LEU A 252 -0.81 -1.35 0.35
N GLY A 253 -0.67 -2.20 1.37
CA GLY A 253 -0.56 -1.80 2.77
C GLY A 253 0.55 -0.79 3.04
N ASP A 254 1.68 -0.88 2.32
CA ASP A 254 2.83 0.02 2.50
C ASP A 254 2.51 1.45 2.08
N ALA A 255 1.61 1.63 1.10
CA ALA A 255 1.09 2.95 0.74
C ALA A 255 -0.03 3.41 1.68
N VAL A 256 -0.91 2.51 2.11
CA VAL A 256 -2.09 2.83 2.92
C VAL A 256 -1.73 3.21 4.36
N ILE A 257 -0.91 2.41 5.04
CA ILE A 257 -0.62 2.58 6.47
C ILE A 257 -0.05 3.96 6.82
N PRO A 258 1.02 4.47 6.17
CA PRO A 258 1.51 5.82 6.45
C PRO A 258 0.48 6.91 6.07
N SER A 259 -0.34 6.66 5.05
CA SER A 259 -1.40 7.58 4.61
C SER A 259 -2.51 7.75 5.66
N ILE A 260 -2.71 6.79 6.56
CA ILE A 260 -3.64 6.92 7.69
C ILE A 260 -3.22 8.10 8.58
N LEU A 261 -1.93 8.24 8.88
CA LEU A 261 -1.43 9.37 9.69
C LEU A 261 -1.55 10.69 8.92
N VAL A 262 -1.29 10.69 7.62
CA VAL A 262 -1.49 11.86 6.76
C VAL A 262 -2.94 12.36 6.83
N ALA A 263 -3.91 11.44 6.66
CA ALA A 263 -5.33 11.77 6.71
C ALA A 263 -5.81 12.15 8.12
N SER A 264 -5.35 11.43 9.15
CA SER A 264 -5.63 11.75 10.56
C SER A 264 -5.12 13.14 10.95
N ALA A 265 -3.88 13.47 10.58
CA ALA A 265 -3.31 14.79 10.82
C ALA A 265 -4.10 15.90 10.10
N ALA A 266 -4.50 15.67 8.85
CA ALA A 266 -5.30 16.62 8.09
C ALA A 266 -6.69 16.87 8.69
N TYR A 267 -7.29 15.84 9.28
CA TYR A 267 -8.63 15.92 9.85
C TYR A 267 -8.66 16.46 11.29
N PHE A 268 -7.75 16.02 12.16
CA PHE A 268 -7.79 16.36 13.59
C PHE A 268 -7.01 17.63 13.97
N LEU A 269 -6.19 18.19 13.07
CA LEU A 269 -5.42 19.40 13.34
C LEU A 269 -5.84 20.54 12.41
N GLU A 270 -6.08 21.71 12.99
CA GLU A 270 -6.35 22.94 12.22
C GLU A 270 -5.07 23.78 12.01
N ALA A 271 -4.00 23.46 12.73
CA ALA A 271 -2.77 24.26 12.72
C ALA A 271 -2.05 24.18 11.36
N GLY A 272 -1.70 25.34 10.81
CA GLY A 272 -1.00 25.43 9.54
C GLY A 272 -1.83 24.97 8.34
N ALA A 273 -3.15 25.17 8.38
CA ALA A 273 -4.05 24.89 7.26
C ALA A 273 -3.58 25.58 5.96
N ILE A 274 -3.58 24.83 4.86
CA ILE A 274 -3.17 25.26 3.52
C ILE A 274 -4.41 25.16 2.64
N SER A 275 -4.84 26.28 2.08
CA SER A 275 -6.01 26.31 1.21
C SER A 275 -5.69 25.71 -0.16
N VAL A 276 -6.03 24.43 -0.32
CA VAL A 276 -5.96 23.71 -1.59
C VAL A 276 -7.39 23.31 -1.99
N PRO A 277 -7.84 23.61 -3.23
CA PRO A 277 -9.15 23.16 -3.69
C PRO A 277 -9.28 21.64 -3.57
N LEU A 278 -10.40 21.16 -3.03
CA LEU A 278 -10.79 19.75 -2.94
C LEU A 278 -9.91 18.85 -2.04
N ILE A 279 -8.93 19.41 -1.32
CA ILE A 279 -8.00 18.64 -0.50
C ILE A 279 -7.86 19.29 0.87
N ALA A 280 -8.18 18.55 1.93
CA ALA A 280 -7.87 18.97 3.29
C ALA A 280 -6.35 18.83 3.52
N LEU A 281 -5.63 19.95 3.57
CA LEU A 281 -4.18 19.96 3.76
C LEU A 281 -3.78 20.94 4.85
N ASN A 282 -2.91 20.48 5.74
CA ASN A 282 -2.26 21.32 6.74
C ASN A 282 -0.76 20.98 6.80
N LEU A 283 0.02 21.79 7.50
CA LEU A 283 1.47 21.62 7.59
C LEU A 283 1.91 20.27 8.23
N PRO A 284 1.25 19.77 9.30
CA PRO A 284 1.52 18.42 9.83
C PRO A 284 1.29 17.30 8.80
N ALA A 285 0.17 17.32 8.09
CA ALA A 285 -0.17 16.32 7.08
C ALA A 285 0.77 16.38 5.88
N LEU A 286 1.12 17.60 5.42
CA LEU A 286 2.13 17.79 4.38
C LEU A 286 3.49 17.25 4.82
N GLY A 287 3.89 17.51 6.07
CA GLY A 287 5.10 16.96 6.65
C GLY A 287 5.10 15.43 6.64
N ALA A 288 4.00 14.81 7.08
CA ALA A 288 3.82 13.36 7.06
C ALA A 288 3.91 12.78 5.63
N LEU A 289 3.29 13.45 4.66
CA LEU A 289 3.30 13.06 3.26
C LEU A 289 4.73 13.09 2.69
N VAL A 290 5.42 14.23 2.85
CA VAL A 290 6.79 14.39 2.39
C VAL A 290 7.73 13.42 3.09
N GLY A 291 7.52 13.18 4.38
CA GLY A 291 8.27 12.21 5.18
C GLY A 291 8.11 10.78 4.67
N THR A 292 6.88 10.39 4.31
CA THR A 292 6.59 9.07 3.70
C THR A 292 7.32 8.91 2.37
N ILE A 293 7.28 9.93 1.50
CA ILE A 293 7.99 9.90 0.23
C ILE A 293 9.51 9.87 0.42
N ALA A 294 10.06 10.61 1.39
CA ALA A 294 11.49 10.53 1.72
C ALA A 294 11.88 9.12 2.20
N GLY A 295 11.08 8.52 3.08
CA GLY A 295 11.26 7.14 3.53
C GLY A 295 11.20 6.13 2.37
N LEU A 296 10.24 6.30 1.46
CA LEU A 296 10.10 5.49 0.24
C LEU A 296 11.33 5.61 -0.66
N LEU A 297 11.84 6.82 -0.90
CA LEU A 297 13.03 7.02 -1.74
C LEU A 297 14.27 6.36 -1.12
N VAL A 298 14.42 6.39 0.21
CA VAL A 298 15.48 5.67 0.91
C VAL A 298 15.28 4.15 0.76
N LEU A 299 14.07 3.64 0.95
CA LEU A 299 13.75 2.22 0.78
C LEU A 299 14.09 1.75 -0.64
N MET A 300 13.60 2.45 -1.66
CA MET A 300 13.86 2.14 -3.06
C MET A 300 15.35 2.18 -3.38
N TYR A 301 16.10 3.14 -2.84
CA TYR A 301 17.55 3.17 -2.99
C TYR A 301 18.24 1.94 -2.41
N MET A 302 17.76 1.41 -1.29
CA MET A 302 18.31 0.20 -0.65
C MET A 302 17.93 -1.08 -1.40
N VAL A 303 16.67 -1.18 -1.83
CA VAL A 303 16.16 -2.30 -2.64
C VAL A 303 16.91 -2.39 -3.97
N LEU A 304 17.12 -1.25 -4.65
CA LEU A 304 17.89 -1.19 -5.90
C LEU A 304 19.37 -1.55 -5.73
N LYS A 305 19.87 -1.60 -4.49
CA LYS A 305 21.21 -2.09 -4.15
C LYS A 305 21.25 -3.56 -3.75
N GLY A 306 20.16 -4.30 -3.95
CA GLY A 306 20.06 -5.72 -3.62
C GLY A 306 20.01 -6.02 -2.12
N ARG A 307 19.68 -5.02 -1.29
CA ARG A 307 19.61 -5.21 0.17
C ARG A 307 18.15 -5.40 0.60
N PRO A 308 17.73 -6.60 1.03
CA PRO A 308 16.42 -6.78 1.64
C PRO A 308 16.31 -5.87 2.87
N HIS A 309 15.19 -5.16 2.98
CA HIS A 309 14.94 -4.20 4.04
C HIS A 309 13.47 -4.23 4.43
N ALA A 310 13.22 -4.06 5.73
CA ALA A 310 11.89 -3.83 6.27
C ALA A 310 11.33 -2.52 5.70
N GLY A 311 10.20 -2.60 5.01
CA GLY A 311 9.58 -1.47 4.34
C GLY A 311 8.92 -0.50 5.31
N LEU A 312 8.07 -1.01 6.20
CA LEU A 312 7.25 -0.19 7.09
C LEU A 312 8.07 0.66 8.06
N PRO A 313 9.24 0.25 8.61
CA PRO A 313 10.08 1.12 9.42
C PRO A 313 10.49 2.42 8.72
N LEU A 314 10.87 2.35 7.44
CA LEU A 314 11.29 3.53 6.69
C LEU A 314 10.08 4.39 6.29
N LEU A 315 8.99 3.76 5.86
CA LEU A 315 7.77 4.45 5.44
C LEU A 315 7.05 5.10 6.62
N ASN A 316 6.70 4.33 7.65
CA ASN A 316 6.02 4.82 8.84
C ASN A 316 6.93 5.72 9.68
N GLY A 317 8.22 5.38 9.79
CA GLY A 317 9.20 6.24 10.47
C GLY A 317 9.36 7.59 9.77
N GLY A 318 9.41 7.58 8.43
CA GLY A 318 9.38 8.80 7.61
C GLY A 318 8.10 9.61 7.82
N ALA A 319 6.93 8.96 7.79
CA ALA A 319 5.64 9.59 8.02
C ALA A 319 5.55 10.24 9.41
N ILE A 320 5.92 9.51 10.47
CA ILE A 320 5.92 10.00 11.85
C ILE A 320 6.92 11.14 12.03
N GLY A 321 8.14 11.00 11.52
CA GLY A 321 9.17 12.03 11.62
C GLY A 321 8.76 13.31 10.89
N GLY A 322 8.26 13.17 9.66
CA GLY A 322 7.73 14.28 8.87
C GLY A 322 6.53 14.95 9.51
N TYR A 323 5.59 14.17 10.05
CA TYR A 323 4.44 14.64 10.80
C TYR A 323 4.87 15.51 12.00
N LEU A 324 5.76 15.00 12.85
CA LEU A 324 6.20 15.71 14.05
C LEU A 324 6.96 17.00 13.70
N LEU A 325 7.80 16.97 12.65
CA LEU A 325 8.48 18.17 12.17
C LEU A 325 7.47 19.21 11.63
N GLY A 326 6.47 18.78 10.86
CA GLY A 326 5.40 19.65 10.36
C GLY A 326 4.55 20.24 11.49
N ALA A 327 4.24 19.43 12.51
CA ALA A 327 3.51 19.86 13.71
C ALA A 327 4.28 20.93 14.50
N LEU A 328 5.56 20.69 14.80
CA LEU A 328 6.39 21.67 15.50
C LEU A 328 6.58 22.95 14.67
N ALA A 329 6.76 22.83 13.35
CA ALA A 329 6.85 23.98 12.45
C ALA A 329 5.55 24.80 12.38
N SER A 330 4.39 24.16 12.59
CA SER A 330 3.09 24.85 12.67
C SER A 330 2.84 25.56 14.00
N GLY A 331 3.76 25.43 14.97
CA GLY A 331 3.66 26.01 16.30
C GLY A 331 2.94 25.13 17.33
N LEU A 332 2.62 23.88 16.99
CA LEU A 332 2.02 22.94 17.94
C LEU A 332 3.03 22.48 18.98
N SER A 333 2.55 22.25 20.20
CA SER A 333 3.33 21.56 21.22
C SER A 333 3.45 20.06 20.89
N ILE A 334 4.51 19.42 21.37
CA ILE A 334 4.66 17.96 21.18
C ILE A 334 3.51 17.18 21.84
N VAL A 335 2.96 17.70 22.95
CA VAL A 335 1.85 17.09 23.68
C VAL A 335 0.61 17.04 22.79
N THR A 336 0.27 18.18 22.17
CA THR A 336 -0.84 18.27 21.22
C THR A 336 -0.61 17.43 19.96
N ALA A 337 0.61 17.42 19.43
CA ALA A 337 0.97 16.58 18.28
C ALA A 337 0.86 15.08 18.61
N LEU A 338 1.00 14.68 19.87
CA LEU A 338 0.78 13.30 20.31
C LEU A 338 -0.69 13.01 20.63
N GLY A 339 -1.61 13.97 20.47
CA GLY A 339 -3.04 13.81 20.73
C GLY A 339 -3.48 14.06 22.18
N PHE A 340 -2.70 14.82 22.95
CA PHE A 340 -3.01 15.20 24.34
C PHE A 340 -3.31 16.69 24.52
#